data_AF-A0A2U1N9E1-F1
#
_entry.id   AF-A0A2U1N9E1-F1
#
_cell.length_a   1.000
_cell.length_b   1.000
_cell.length_c   1.000
_cell.angle_alpha   90.00
_cell.angle_beta   90.00
_cell.angle_gamma   90.00
#
_symmetry.space_group_name_H-M   'P 1'
#
loop_
_entity.id
_entity.type
_entity.pdbx_description
1 polymer ?
#
loop_
_entity_poly.entity_id
_entity_poly.type
_entity_poly.pdbx_seq_one_letter_code
_entity_poly.pdbx_strand_id
1 'polypeptide(L)'
;MPDLADFYPINRPLTGVQEAEVCSVSMALSFKLRANVDPHNQNIQDKMIAVMKLLSFRKQHVIVQFWSPHVVGKHRSLTNIGQPFGVGVIGEKLLLYRKNSKRNVHVVDDESGEEDLDPIARVFTRGLPEWTCDVTNYLPKYFPQQASAICCDLRGYLALPVFDSTTCVGVIEILTSLEYLEFAYEVQQVYNALKKQNLTCTRVFDGPAANVPEEWNKVFGILKSVCDIHGLPLAQTWAVSPFTTFVSHDAAIKKSCSSFDTKCIGNTCMSTVWLPFYVRDRDMNLWPFRKACRKRHLDSSRGLVGRALSHGSCFCENVTKLGKEEYPLVPNAHMSGLTSCLAILLHSVESQADYVLEFFLPSEVEDVSYVVQTLKQITGLDSGFLLGDTSSMDFPDISDSESTVVDGSHKGSANETIKKSCSSFDTKCIGNTCMSTVWLPFYVRDRDMNLWPFRKACRKRHLDSSRGLVGRALSHGSCFCENVTKLGKEEYPLVPNAHMSGLTSCLAILLHSVESQADYVLEFFLPSEVEDVSYVVQTLKQITGLDSGFLLGDTSSMDFPDISDSESTVVDGSHKGSANESKGKIRAVTFTDDEEASSPLKKLKNIL
;
A
#
# COMPACT_ATOMS: atom_id res chain seq x y z
N MET A 1 -10.42 7.54 44.56
CA MET A 1 -10.42 6.65 43.38
C MET A 1 -11.81 6.67 42.77
N PRO A 2 -11.98 7.43 41.68
CA PRO A 2 -12.87 7.02 40.58
C PRO A 2 -12.28 7.48 39.24
N ASP A 3 -11.45 6.67 38.58
CA ASP A 3 -10.94 7.02 37.22
C ASP A 3 -10.47 5.79 36.41
N LEU A 4 -10.91 4.59 36.81
CA LEU A 4 -10.65 3.33 36.10
C LEU A 4 -11.61 3.10 34.91
N ALA A 5 -12.52 4.05 34.63
CA ALA A 5 -13.62 3.87 33.68
C ALA A 5 -13.25 4.09 32.21
N ASP A 6 -12.12 4.73 31.89
CA ASP A 6 -11.71 5.06 30.52
C ASP A 6 -10.50 4.24 30.01
N PHE A 7 -10.20 3.12 30.66
CA PHE A 7 -8.98 2.35 30.39
C PHE A 7 -9.17 1.31 29.27
N TYR A 8 -8.25 1.32 28.29
CA TYR A 8 -8.10 0.24 27.30
C TYR A 8 -6.70 -0.37 27.40
N PRO A 9 -6.57 -1.67 27.75
CA PRO A 9 -5.28 -2.33 27.80
C PRO A 9 -4.70 -2.54 26.39
N ILE A 10 -3.45 -2.11 26.20
CA ILE A 10 -2.64 -2.40 25.02
C ILE A 10 -1.70 -3.57 25.35
N ASN A 11 -1.56 -4.53 24.42
CA ASN A 11 -0.84 -5.81 24.55
C ASN A 11 -1.59 -6.90 25.37
N ARG A 12 -2.47 -7.68 24.71
CA ARG A 12 -2.94 -8.95 25.29
C ARG A 12 -1.81 -10.01 25.24
N PRO A 13 -1.60 -10.79 26.32
CA PRO A 13 -0.61 -11.87 26.31
C PRO A 13 -1.00 -12.97 25.32
N LEU A 14 -0.01 -13.44 24.53
CA LEU A 14 -0.09 -14.62 23.68
C LEU A 14 0.32 -15.86 24.49
N THR A 15 -0.59 -16.42 25.28
CA THR A 15 -0.48 -17.83 25.74
C THR A 15 -1.87 -18.34 26.08
N GLY A 16 -2.28 -19.43 25.44
CA GLY A 16 -3.48 -20.17 25.81
C GLY A 16 -3.28 -20.97 27.09
N VAL A 17 -4.31 -20.95 27.93
CA VAL A 17 -4.98 -22.04 28.68
C VAL A 17 -5.63 -21.39 29.90
N GLN A 18 -6.87 -21.84 30.16
CA GLN A 18 -7.85 -21.33 31.13
C GLN A 18 -7.29 -20.96 32.51
N GLU A 19 -7.69 -19.79 32.99
CA GLU A 19 -8.36 -19.68 34.28
C GLU A 19 -9.43 -18.60 34.18
N ALA A 20 -10.67 -19.05 34.25
CA ALA A 20 -11.85 -18.22 34.42
C ALA A 20 -12.05 -18.00 35.92
N GLU A 21 -12.03 -16.75 36.35
CA GLU A 21 -12.84 -16.16 37.44
C GLU A 21 -12.17 -14.85 37.88
N VAL A 22 -12.58 -13.74 37.25
CA VAL A 22 -13.16 -12.54 37.89
C VAL A 22 -13.59 -11.65 36.72
N CYS A 23 -14.70 -12.01 36.06
CA CYS A 23 -15.31 -11.17 35.03
C CYS A 23 -16.83 -11.18 35.22
N SER A 24 -17.29 -10.53 36.29
CA SER A 24 -18.71 -10.35 36.56
C SER A 24 -18.96 -9.02 37.29
N VAL A 25 -18.69 -7.89 36.62
CA VAL A 25 -19.54 -6.69 36.76
C VAL A 25 -19.59 -5.98 35.40
N SER A 26 -20.53 -6.41 34.57
CA SER A 26 -21.19 -5.53 33.61
C SER A 26 -22.28 -4.79 34.36
N MET A 27 -22.22 -3.45 34.43
CA MET A 27 -23.42 -2.65 34.16
C MET A 27 -23.07 -1.18 33.95
N ALA A 28 -23.76 -0.63 32.96
CA ALA A 28 -23.79 0.75 32.55
C ALA A 28 -23.82 1.76 33.71
N LEU A 29 -23.10 2.88 33.53
CA LEU A 29 -23.54 4.19 34.00
C LEU A 29 -22.89 5.27 33.13
N SER A 30 -23.63 5.61 32.08
CA SER A 30 -23.60 6.92 31.45
C SER A 30 -23.69 8.04 32.50
N PHE A 31 -22.69 8.91 32.56
CA PHE A 31 -22.84 10.22 33.18
C PHE A 31 -22.53 11.32 32.17
N LYS A 32 -23.60 12.03 31.79
CA LYS A 32 -23.59 13.29 31.05
C LYS A 32 -22.76 14.32 31.81
N LEU A 33 -21.60 14.67 31.28
CA LEU A 33 -21.13 16.05 31.28
C LEU A 33 -21.50 16.63 29.91
N ARG A 34 -22.71 17.18 29.81
CA ARG A 34 -23.12 18.01 28.67
C ARG A 34 -22.31 19.31 28.72
N ALA A 35 -21.10 19.27 28.18
CA ALA A 35 -20.62 20.36 27.35
C ALA A 35 -21.12 20.07 25.93
N ASN A 36 -21.47 21.10 25.16
CA ASN A 36 -21.82 20.95 23.74
C ASN A 36 -20.59 20.44 22.98
N VAL A 37 -20.40 19.11 22.94
CA VAL A 37 -19.38 18.47 22.12
C VAL A 37 -19.95 18.34 20.71
N ASP A 38 -19.23 18.91 19.74
CA ASP A 38 -19.54 18.80 18.31
C ASP A 38 -19.70 17.31 17.91
N PRO A 39 -20.80 16.91 17.24
CA PRO A 39 -21.00 15.54 16.74
C PRO A 39 -19.82 15.00 15.91
N HIS A 40 -19.13 15.86 15.16
CA HIS A 40 -17.93 15.47 14.42
C HIS A 40 -16.78 15.09 15.37
N ASN A 41 -16.62 15.82 16.47
CA ASN A 41 -15.59 15.54 17.47
C ASN A 41 -15.87 14.23 18.23
N GLN A 42 -17.14 13.93 18.52
CA GLN A 42 -17.54 12.66 19.11
C GLN A 42 -17.21 11.47 18.19
N ASN A 43 -17.42 11.62 16.88
CA ASN A 43 -17.06 10.61 15.88
C ASN A 43 -15.54 10.34 15.86
N ILE A 44 -14.71 11.38 15.88
CA ILE A 44 -13.25 11.24 15.93
C ILE A 44 -12.80 10.53 17.23
N GLN A 45 -13.38 10.87 18.38
CA GLN A 45 -13.07 10.20 19.64
C GLN A 45 -13.38 8.70 19.60
N ASP A 46 -14.54 8.31 19.07
CA ASP A 46 -14.94 6.91 18.96
C ASP A 46 -14.01 6.14 18.03
N LYS A 47 -13.67 6.73 16.87
CA LYS A 47 -12.64 6.19 15.96
C LYS A 47 -11.31 6.02 16.70
N MET A 48 -10.86 7.03 17.44
CA MET A 48 -9.59 6.99 18.17
C MET A 48 -9.59 5.94 19.28
N ILE A 49 -10.69 5.71 19.99
CA ILE A 49 -10.85 4.60 20.93
C ILE A 49 -10.64 3.26 20.21
N ALA A 50 -11.26 3.08 19.04
CA ALA A 50 -11.07 1.88 18.24
C ALA A 50 -9.62 1.71 17.78
N VAL A 51 -8.94 2.80 17.39
CA VAL A 51 -7.50 2.80 17.08
C VAL A 51 -6.68 2.33 18.27
N MET A 52 -6.88 2.90 19.47
CA MET A 52 -6.10 2.54 20.67
C MET A 52 -6.22 1.05 21.00
N LYS A 53 -7.41 0.45 20.83
CA LYS A 53 -7.66 -1.00 21.04
C LYS A 53 -6.90 -1.91 20.06
N LEU A 54 -6.49 -1.38 18.90
CA LEU A 54 -5.79 -2.13 17.86
C LEU A 54 -4.27 -2.02 17.97
N LEU A 55 -3.75 -1.09 18.76
CA LEU A 55 -2.32 -0.87 18.90
C LEU A 55 -1.65 -2.04 19.64
N SER A 56 -0.40 -2.30 19.26
CA SER A 56 0.50 -3.24 19.91
C SER A 56 1.91 -2.71 19.76
N PHE A 57 2.71 -2.78 20.81
CA PHE A 57 4.06 -2.20 20.83
C PHE A 57 5.10 -3.22 21.29
N ARG A 58 6.36 -3.02 20.86
CA ARG A 58 7.48 -3.91 21.21
C ARG A 58 7.74 -3.98 22.71
N LYS A 59 7.35 -2.94 23.45
CA LYS A 59 7.60 -2.80 24.88
C LYS A 59 6.30 -2.57 25.63
N GLN A 60 6.31 -3.07 26.86
CA GLN A 60 5.18 -3.02 27.76
C GLN A 60 5.08 -1.68 28.49
N HIS A 61 6.20 -1.00 28.76
CA HIS A 61 6.21 0.34 29.36
C HIS A 61 6.17 1.40 28.27
N VAL A 62 4.94 1.72 27.84
CA VAL A 62 4.59 2.65 26.78
C VAL A 62 3.30 3.37 27.15
N ILE A 63 3.20 4.64 26.80
CA ILE A 63 1.97 5.42 26.85
C ILE A 63 1.69 6.03 25.48
N VAL A 64 0.42 5.98 25.07
CA VAL A 64 -0.10 6.59 23.85
C VAL A 64 -1.25 7.51 24.22
N GLN A 65 -1.24 8.74 23.71
CA GLN A 65 -2.24 9.74 24.02
C GLN A 65 -2.71 10.43 22.75
N PHE A 66 -4.01 10.67 22.64
CA PHE A 66 -4.56 11.51 21.59
C PHE A 66 -4.71 12.96 22.08
N TRP A 67 -4.22 13.89 21.27
CA TRP A 67 -4.34 15.33 21.47
C TRP A 67 -5.27 15.90 20.40
N SER A 68 -6.41 16.45 20.82
CA SER A 68 -7.40 17.04 19.93
C SER A 68 -7.37 18.57 20.01
N PRO A 69 -7.64 19.28 18.91
CA PRO A 69 -7.78 20.73 18.95
C PRO A 69 -9.00 21.14 19.78
N HIS A 70 -8.82 22.16 20.60
CA HIS A 70 -9.83 22.80 21.40
C HIS A 70 -9.68 24.31 21.28
N VAL A 71 -10.77 24.99 20.93
CA VAL A 71 -10.79 26.45 20.79
C VAL A 71 -11.14 27.06 22.14
N VAL A 72 -10.29 27.96 22.63
CA VAL A 72 -10.55 28.75 23.85
C VAL A 72 -10.50 30.22 23.46
N GLY A 73 -11.68 30.85 23.36
CA GLY A 73 -11.78 32.22 22.88
C GLY A 73 -11.36 32.34 21.41
N LYS A 74 -10.29 33.09 21.14
CA LYS A 74 -9.72 33.28 19.80
C LYS A 74 -8.52 32.37 19.49
N HIS A 75 -8.03 31.60 20.46
CA HIS A 75 -6.83 30.79 20.30
C HIS A 75 -7.18 29.31 20.20
N ARG A 76 -6.49 28.61 19.29
CA ARG A 76 -6.52 27.16 19.15
C ARG A 76 -5.42 26.56 20.00
N SER A 77 -5.79 25.57 20.80
CA SER A 77 -4.88 24.80 21.64
C SER A 77 -5.14 23.31 21.48
N LEU A 78 -4.19 22.46 21.81
CA LEU A 78 -4.36 21.01 21.83
C LEU A 78 -4.47 20.54 23.29
N THR A 79 -5.45 19.67 23.53
CA THR A 79 -5.70 19.08 24.85
C THR A 79 -5.89 17.58 24.74
N ASN A 80 -5.45 16.87 25.77
CA ASN A 80 -5.72 15.44 25.96
C ASN A 80 -6.76 15.19 27.07
N ILE A 81 -7.37 16.25 27.62
CA ILE A 81 -8.43 16.13 28.62
C ILE A 81 -9.67 15.58 27.93
N GLY A 82 -10.25 14.51 28.50
CA GLY A 82 -11.39 13.81 27.90
C GLY A 82 -11.07 13.12 26.57
N GLN A 83 -9.79 13.01 26.20
CA GLN A 83 -9.37 12.33 24.97
C GLN A 83 -8.89 10.90 25.24
N PRO A 84 -9.03 9.99 24.24
CA PRO A 84 -8.58 8.62 24.36
C PRO A 84 -7.08 8.51 24.61
N PHE A 85 -6.69 7.56 25.46
CA PHE A 85 -5.30 7.20 25.69
C PHE A 85 -5.20 5.69 25.93
N GLY A 86 -4.02 5.14 25.70
CA GLY A 86 -3.69 3.77 26.03
C GLY A 86 -2.38 3.72 26.80
N VAL A 87 -2.30 2.80 27.76
CA VAL A 87 -1.03 2.45 28.39
C VAL A 87 -0.78 0.97 28.17
N GLY A 88 0.48 0.56 28.11
CA GLY A 88 0.85 -0.84 28.08
C GLY A 88 0.59 -1.51 29.44
N VAL A 89 1.59 -2.20 30.00
CA VAL A 89 1.43 -2.78 31.34
C VAL A 89 1.29 -1.65 32.35
N ILE A 90 0.16 -1.65 33.06
CA ILE A 90 -0.18 -0.60 34.02
C ILE A 90 0.90 -0.56 35.10
N GLY A 91 1.46 0.62 35.31
CA GLY A 91 2.41 0.91 36.38
C GLY A 91 2.24 2.33 36.89
N GLU A 92 2.64 2.56 38.15
CA GLU A 92 2.46 3.86 38.83
C GLU A 92 3.09 5.02 38.05
N LYS A 93 4.26 4.80 37.45
CA LYS A 93 4.96 5.79 36.63
C LYS A 93 4.17 6.23 35.40
N LEU A 94 3.52 5.31 34.68
CA LEU A 94 2.73 5.64 33.49
C LEU A 94 1.47 6.43 33.88
N LEU A 95 0.82 6.03 34.98
CA LEU A 95 -0.34 6.74 35.51
C LEU A 95 0.03 8.14 36.02
N LEU A 96 1.21 8.27 36.66
CA LEU A 96 1.76 9.55 37.08
C LEU A 96 2.03 10.46 35.88
N TYR A 97 2.66 9.93 34.82
CA TYR A 97 2.88 10.70 33.60
C TYR A 97 1.56 11.17 32.99
N ARG A 98 0.55 10.28 32.87
CA ARG A 98 -0.78 10.65 32.37
C ARG A 98 -1.45 11.73 33.22
N LYS A 99 -1.32 11.66 34.55
CA LYS A 99 -1.86 12.67 35.46
C LYS A 99 -1.21 14.04 35.25
N ASN A 100 0.10 14.06 35.02
CA ASN A 100 0.85 15.29 34.76
C ASN A 100 0.54 15.85 33.37
N SER A 101 0.46 14.99 32.34
CA SER A 101 0.20 15.41 30.96
C SER A 101 -1.16 16.08 30.78
N LYS A 102 -2.16 15.74 31.59
CA LYS A 102 -3.49 16.41 31.62
C LYS A 102 -3.40 17.91 31.92
N ARG A 103 -2.31 18.38 32.54
CA ARG A 103 -2.11 19.79 32.89
C ARG A 103 -1.46 20.60 31.78
N ASN A 104 -0.95 19.93 30.74
CA ASN A 104 -0.30 20.59 29.63
C ASN A 104 -1.34 21.13 28.65
N VAL A 105 -1.09 22.33 28.14
CA VAL A 105 -1.86 22.95 27.08
C VAL A 105 -0.86 23.39 26.03
N HIS A 106 -1.06 22.93 24.80
CA HIS A 106 -0.15 23.18 23.69
C HIS A 106 -0.81 24.20 22.76
N VAL A 107 -0.32 25.44 22.75
CA VAL A 107 -0.91 26.53 21.96
C VAL A 107 -0.46 26.36 20.51
N VAL A 108 -1.41 26.47 19.57
CA VAL A 108 -1.14 26.31 18.13
C VAL A 108 -0.94 27.68 17.46
N ASP A 109 -1.72 28.67 17.87
CA ASP A 109 -1.72 30.03 17.30
C ASP A 109 -0.78 30.98 18.06
N ASP A 110 0.44 30.54 18.36
CA ASP A 110 1.42 31.35 19.08
C ASP A 110 2.06 32.39 18.15
N GLU A 111 2.03 33.67 18.56
CA GLU A 111 2.63 34.79 17.82
C GLU A 111 4.17 34.76 17.82
N SER A 112 4.80 33.93 18.67
CA SER A 112 6.25 33.79 18.79
C SER A 112 6.91 33.00 17.65
N GLY A 113 6.13 32.43 16.73
CA GLY A 113 6.59 31.72 15.55
C GLY A 113 6.72 30.20 15.75
N GLU A 114 6.56 29.44 14.65
CA GLU A 114 6.46 27.97 14.69
C GLU A 114 7.66 27.23 15.33
N GLU A 115 8.84 27.85 15.37
CA GLU A 115 10.04 27.24 15.94
C GLU A 115 10.00 27.18 17.47
N ASP A 116 9.24 28.07 18.11
CA ASP A 116 9.11 28.15 19.56
C ASP A 116 7.99 27.27 20.14
N LEU A 117 7.16 26.68 19.27
CA LEU A 117 6.14 25.70 19.63
C LEU A 117 6.76 24.43 20.24
N ASP A 118 6.01 23.66 21.02
CA ASP A 118 6.41 22.30 21.40
C ASP A 118 6.11 21.27 20.28
N PRO A 119 6.60 20.02 20.34
CA PRO A 119 6.44 19.06 19.25
C PRO A 119 4.98 18.75 18.91
N ILE A 120 4.07 18.74 19.89
CA ILE A 120 2.66 18.40 19.63
C ILE A 120 2.03 19.49 18.76
N ALA A 121 2.26 20.76 19.11
CA ALA A 121 1.82 21.89 18.31
C ALA A 121 2.49 21.92 16.93
N ARG A 122 3.81 21.71 16.83
CA ARG A 122 4.52 21.66 15.53
C ARG A 122 4.00 20.56 14.62
N VAL A 123 3.79 19.36 15.14
CA VAL A 123 3.27 18.22 14.36
C VAL A 123 1.87 18.51 13.84
N PHE A 124 1.02 19.10 14.68
CA PHE A 124 -0.32 19.48 14.28
C PHE A 124 -0.33 20.52 13.15
N THR A 125 0.45 21.59 13.29
CA THR A 125 0.53 22.69 12.32
C THR A 125 1.18 22.26 11.00
N ARG A 126 2.29 21.52 11.07
CA ARG A 126 3.04 21.09 9.88
C ARG A 126 2.42 19.89 9.17
N GLY A 127 1.64 19.09 9.88
CA GLY A 127 1.12 17.82 9.38
C GLY A 127 2.22 16.79 9.07
N LEU A 128 3.38 16.90 9.74
CA LEU A 128 4.52 16.00 9.57
C LEU A 128 4.94 15.40 10.92
N PRO A 129 5.36 14.12 10.97
CA PRO A 129 5.85 13.49 12.20
C PRO A 129 7.05 14.20 12.82
N GLU A 130 7.13 14.12 14.14
CA GLU A 130 8.32 14.52 14.90
C GLU A 130 8.70 13.43 15.91
N TRP A 131 9.97 13.11 16.03
CA TRP A 131 10.44 12.04 16.89
C TRP A 131 11.82 12.28 17.49
N THR A 132 12.17 11.52 18.52
CA THR A 132 13.54 11.42 19.04
C THR A 132 13.74 10.08 19.75
N CYS A 133 14.95 9.54 19.67
CA CYS A 133 15.33 8.35 20.46
C CYS A 133 15.35 8.65 21.97
N ASP A 134 15.53 9.92 22.33
CA ASP A 134 15.63 10.35 23.73
C ASP A 134 15.10 11.77 23.92
N VAL A 135 14.15 11.95 24.82
CA VAL A 135 13.58 13.24 25.19
C VAL A 135 14.63 14.23 25.67
N THR A 136 15.80 13.78 26.18
CA THR A 136 16.90 14.68 26.57
C THR A 136 17.53 15.42 25.39
N ASN A 137 17.27 14.99 24.16
CA ASN A 137 17.67 15.72 22.96
C ASN A 137 16.90 17.01 22.77
N TYR A 138 15.75 17.18 23.42
CA TYR A 138 15.07 18.47 23.45
C TYR A 138 15.67 19.40 24.50
N LEU A 139 15.74 20.69 24.18
CA LEU A 139 15.89 21.69 25.24
C LEU A 139 14.57 21.77 26.04
N PRO A 140 14.63 21.93 27.38
CA PRO A 140 13.43 22.02 28.22
C PRO A 140 12.41 23.07 27.75
N LYS A 141 12.88 24.17 27.13
CA LYS A 141 12.03 25.21 26.51
C LYS A 141 11.06 24.60 25.48
N TYR A 142 11.56 23.68 24.65
CA TYR A 142 10.82 23.09 23.54
C TYR A 142 10.08 21.81 23.92
N PHE A 143 10.34 21.25 25.10
CA PHE A 143 9.64 20.05 25.57
C PHE A 143 9.28 20.20 27.06
N PRO A 144 8.24 20.98 27.39
CA PRO A 144 7.90 21.31 28.78
C PRO A 144 7.67 20.09 29.68
N GLN A 145 7.22 18.98 29.10
CA GLN A 145 6.96 17.72 29.81
C GLN A 145 8.20 16.83 30.00
N GLN A 146 9.40 17.30 29.65
CA GLN A 146 10.66 16.53 29.71
C GLN A 146 10.93 15.94 31.09
N ALA A 147 10.91 16.78 32.13
CA ALA A 147 11.21 16.34 33.48
C ALA A 147 10.22 15.28 33.96
N SER A 148 8.94 15.41 33.59
CA SER A 148 7.92 14.41 33.91
C SER A 148 8.17 13.09 33.17
N ALA A 149 8.56 13.15 31.89
CA ALA A 149 8.88 11.95 31.09
C ALA A 149 10.07 11.20 31.72
N ILE A 150 11.16 11.91 32.01
CA ILE A 150 12.37 11.34 32.63
C ILE A 150 12.05 10.71 33.99
N CYS A 151 11.32 11.41 34.87
CA CYS A 151 10.91 10.88 36.16
C CYS A 151 10.03 9.62 36.05
N CYS A 152 9.31 9.46 34.95
CA CYS A 152 8.45 8.31 34.68
C CYS A 152 9.15 7.21 33.86
N ASP A 153 10.47 7.31 33.67
CA ASP A 153 11.28 6.37 32.88
C ASP A 153 10.77 6.25 31.44
N LEU A 154 10.49 7.39 30.82
CA LEU A 154 10.09 7.53 29.42
C LEU A 154 11.17 8.32 28.69
N ARG A 155 11.82 7.68 27.72
CA ARG A 155 12.99 8.20 26.99
C ARG A 155 12.66 8.42 25.53
N GLY A 156 12.23 7.40 24.80
CA GLY A 156 11.85 7.55 23.39
C GLY A 156 10.54 8.32 23.23
N TYR A 157 10.48 9.23 22.26
CA TYR A 157 9.32 10.07 21.96
C TYR A 157 8.99 10.08 20.46
N LEU A 158 7.71 9.96 20.14
CA LEU A 158 7.18 10.01 18.79
C LEU A 158 5.82 10.73 18.81
N ALA A 159 5.66 11.71 17.92
CA ALA A 159 4.40 12.38 17.66
C ALA A 159 4.02 12.25 16.19
N LEU A 160 2.78 11.82 15.95
CA LEU A 160 2.22 11.56 14.62
C LEU A 160 0.95 12.41 14.43
N PRO A 161 0.83 13.17 13.34
CA PRO A 161 -0.41 13.84 13.03
C PRO A 161 -1.48 12.81 12.68
N VAL A 162 -2.75 13.11 12.93
CA VAL A 162 -3.89 12.27 12.54
C VAL A 162 -4.73 13.05 11.54
N PHE A 163 -4.95 12.47 10.37
CA PHE A 163 -5.74 13.06 9.31
C PHE A 163 -7.06 12.32 9.14
N ASP A 164 -8.14 13.09 9.02
CA ASP A 164 -9.39 12.66 8.40
C ASP A 164 -9.43 13.31 7.00
N SER A 165 -9.29 12.48 5.96
CA SER A 165 -9.00 12.92 4.60
C SER A 165 -7.75 13.82 4.53
N THR A 166 -7.91 15.11 4.25
CA THR A 166 -6.81 16.10 4.14
C THR A 166 -6.66 16.97 5.39
N THR A 167 -7.58 16.87 6.35
CA THR A 167 -7.60 17.75 7.53
C THR A 167 -6.91 17.07 8.71
N CYS A 168 -5.95 17.75 9.33
CA CYS A 168 -5.34 17.29 10.57
C CYS A 168 -6.34 17.47 11.73
N VAL A 169 -6.82 16.36 12.27
CA VAL A 169 -7.84 16.31 13.35
C VAL A 169 -7.23 16.15 14.74
N GLY A 170 -5.93 15.89 14.83
CA GLY A 170 -5.22 15.81 16.11
C GLY A 170 -3.83 15.21 15.98
N VAL A 171 -3.22 14.87 17.12
CA VAL A 171 -1.87 14.28 17.20
C VAL A 171 -1.91 13.06 18.12
N ILE A 172 -1.31 11.96 17.68
CA ILE A 172 -0.98 10.82 18.55
C ILE A 172 0.42 11.05 19.11
N GLU A 173 0.52 11.14 20.43
CA GLU A 173 1.77 11.18 21.18
C GLU A 173 2.08 9.77 21.71
N ILE A 174 3.31 9.29 21.53
CA ILE A 174 3.81 8.01 22.01
C ILE A 174 5.09 8.25 22.80
N LEU A 175 5.12 7.79 24.05
CA LEU A 175 6.34 7.74 24.85
C LEU A 175 6.65 6.33 25.29
N THR A 176 7.95 6.01 25.29
CA THR A 176 8.42 4.64 25.50
C THR A 176 9.61 4.61 26.46
N SER A 177 9.76 3.51 27.19
CA SER A 177 10.84 3.31 28.18
C SER A 177 12.26 3.21 27.63
N LEU A 178 12.43 2.99 26.32
CA LEU A 178 13.73 2.69 25.75
C LEU A 178 14.18 3.76 24.76
N GLU A 179 15.50 3.90 24.67
CA GLU A 179 16.18 4.54 23.54
C GLU A 179 16.02 3.65 22.31
N TYR A 180 14.90 3.78 21.60
CA TYR A 180 14.76 3.13 20.31
C TYR A 180 15.69 3.79 19.29
N LEU A 181 16.57 3.00 18.68
CA LEU A 181 17.35 3.44 17.51
C LEU A 181 16.47 3.65 16.27
N GLU A 182 15.25 3.11 16.27
CA GLU A 182 14.26 3.29 15.21
C GLU A 182 12.81 3.18 15.69
N PHE A 183 11.88 3.96 15.13
CA PHE A 183 10.42 3.91 15.41
C PHE A 183 9.58 3.30 14.27
N ALA A 184 10.22 2.75 13.24
CA ALA A 184 9.51 2.25 12.06
C ALA A 184 8.40 1.22 12.40
N TYR A 185 8.60 0.41 13.44
CA TYR A 185 7.59 -0.54 13.90
C TYR A 185 6.37 0.17 14.50
N GLU A 186 6.57 1.08 15.46
CA GLU A 186 5.51 1.81 16.17
C GLU A 186 4.67 2.60 15.17
N VAL A 187 5.33 3.28 14.23
CA VAL A 187 4.65 4.05 13.18
C VAL A 187 3.79 3.14 12.30
N GLN A 188 4.29 1.95 11.91
CA GLN A 188 3.52 0.99 11.13
C GLN A 188 2.28 0.48 11.89
N GLN A 189 2.39 0.27 13.21
CA GLN A 189 1.26 -0.17 14.04
C GLN A 189 0.17 0.90 14.10
N VAL A 190 0.57 2.16 14.31
CA VAL A 190 -0.34 3.30 14.31
C VAL A 190 -1.00 3.49 12.95
N TYR A 191 -0.22 3.46 11.86
CA TYR A 191 -0.73 3.55 10.50
C TYR A 191 -1.79 2.46 10.21
N ASN A 192 -1.49 1.21 10.53
CA ASN A 192 -2.41 0.09 10.31
C ASN A 192 -3.70 0.22 11.14
N ALA A 193 -3.60 0.72 12.37
CA ALA A 193 -4.75 0.93 13.24
C ALA A 193 -5.65 2.08 12.77
N LEU A 194 -5.04 3.21 12.37
CA LEU A 194 -5.76 4.37 11.81
C LEU A 194 -6.47 4.03 10.49
N LYS A 195 -5.80 3.30 9.61
CA LYS A 195 -6.37 2.90 8.31
C LYS A 195 -7.66 2.09 8.46
N LYS A 196 -7.77 1.26 9.49
CA LYS A 196 -9.00 0.50 9.81
C LYS A 196 -10.18 1.39 10.22
N GLN A 197 -9.93 2.65 10.58
CA GLN A 197 -10.93 3.64 10.97
C GLN A 197 -11.05 4.77 9.93
N ASN A 198 -10.55 4.55 8.71
CA ASN A 198 -10.50 5.55 7.63
C ASN A 198 -9.77 6.85 8.02
N LEU A 199 -8.75 6.73 8.87
CA LEU A 199 -7.83 7.82 9.22
C LEU A 199 -6.43 7.51 8.70
N THR A 200 -5.56 8.52 8.61
CA THR A 200 -4.15 8.34 8.23
C THR A 200 -3.22 9.14 9.16
N CYS A 201 -1.91 8.84 9.19
CA CYS A 201 -0.95 9.61 9.99
C CYS A 201 0.29 10.08 9.25
N THR A 202 0.63 9.43 8.14
CA THR A 202 1.79 9.78 7.34
C THR A 202 1.50 9.40 5.91
N ARG A 203 1.59 10.37 4.99
CA ARG A 203 1.39 10.16 3.56
C ARG A 203 2.46 9.25 2.92
N VAL A 204 3.47 8.83 3.69
CA VAL A 204 4.56 7.96 3.27
C VAL A 204 4.13 6.50 3.12
N PHE A 205 3.20 5.98 3.93
CA PHE A 205 2.77 4.56 3.84
C PHE A 205 1.56 4.36 2.93
N ASP A 206 0.82 5.43 2.66
CA ASP A 206 -0.14 5.45 1.59
C ASP A 206 0.68 5.57 0.31
N GLY A 207 0.80 4.46 -0.43
CA GLY A 207 1.47 4.47 -1.73
C GLY A 207 0.89 5.54 -2.65
N PRO A 208 1.52 5.80 -3.81
CA PRO A 208 0.97 6.75 -4.77
C PRO A 208 -0.48 6.33 -5.06
N ALA A 209 -1.43 7.10 -4.52
CA ALA A 209 -2.84 6.85 -4.69
C ALA A 209 -3.17 7.15 -6.14
N ALA A 210 -3.69 6.15 -6.87
CA ALA A 210 -4.28 6.21 -8.22
C ALA A 210 -3.44 6.81 -9.38
N ASN A 211 -2.37 7.56 -9.09
CA ASN A 211 -1.59 8.34 -10.05
C ASN A 211 -0.11 8.00 -9.89
N VAL A 212 0.27 6.78 -10.26
CA VAL A 212 1.70 6.45 -10.47
C VAL A 212 2.20 7.38 -11.58
N PRO A 213 3.26 8.18 -11.36
CA PRO A 213 3.80 9.04 -12.40
C PRO A 213 4.07 8.23 -13.67
N GLU A 214 3.63 8.73 -14.83
CA GLU A 214 3.84 8.03 -16.11
C GLU A 214 5.32 7.70 -16.35
N GLU A 215 6.20 8.59 -15.91
CA GLU A 215 7.64 8.40 -15.88
C GLU A 215 8.07 7.10 -15.17
N TRP A 216 7.44 6.75 -14.04
CA TRP A 216 7.78 5.53 -13.31
C TRP A 216 7.43 4.26 -14.10
N ASN A 217 6.42 4.31 -14.97
CA ASN A 217 6.13 3.23 -15.91
C ASN A 217 7.24 3.09 -16.96
N LYS A 218 7.80 4.19 -17.44
CA LYS A 218 8.96 4.19 -18.35
C LYS A 218 10.18 3.58 -17.66
N VAL A 219 10.50 4.02 -16.44
CA VAL A 219 11.60 3.46 -15.63
C VAL A 219 11.39 1.96 -15.39
N PHE A 220 10.19 1.53 -15.01
CA PHE A 220 9.87 0.11 -14.88
C PHE A 220 10.08 -0.68 -16.20
N GLY A 221 9.66 -0.10 -17.32
CA GLY A 221 9.88 -0.65 -18.66
C GLY A 221 11.36 -0.86 -18.98
N ILE A 222 12.22 0.10 -18.63
CA ILE A 222 13.69 0.01 -18.78
C ILE A 222 14.21 -1.16 -17.94
N LEU A 223 13.91 -1.17 -16.63
CA LEU A 223 14.36 -2.23 -15.71
C LEU A 223 13.97 -3.62 -16.22
N LYS A 224 12.69 -3.79 -16.58
CA LYS A 224 12.15 -5.05 -17.08
C LYS A 224 12.84 -5.48 -18.37
N SER A 225 13.00 -4.58 -19.33
CA SER A 225 13.58 -4.90 -20.64
C SER A 225 15.02 -5.38 -20.51
N VAL A 226 15.85 -4.66 -19.74
CA VAL A 226 17.24 -5.04 -19.46
C VAL A 226 17.30 -6.40 -18.74
N CYS A 227 16.45 -6.61 -17.73
CA CYS A 227 16.42 -7.89 -17.02
C CYS A 227 15.95 -9.06 -17.88
N ASP A 228 15.00 -8.85 -18.78
CA ASP A 228 14.47 -9.87 -19.69
C ASP A 228 15.48 -10.23 -20.78
N ILE A 229 16.16 -9.26 -21.38
CA ILE A 229 17.18 -9.47 -22.41
C ILE A 229 18.37 -10.25 -21.85
N HIS A 230 18.89 -9.80 -20.71
CA HIS A 230 20.16 -10.31 -20.17
C HIS A 230 20.00 -11.40 -19.14
N GLY A 231 18.76 -11.76 -18.80
CA GLY A 231 18.54 -12.67 -17.70
C GLY A 231 19.19 -12.14 -16.41
N LEU A 232 18.84 -10.92 -16.00
CA LEU A 232 19.18 -10.38 -14.65
C LEU A 232 18.08 -10.65 -13.60
N PRO A 233 18.41 -11.22 -12.43
CA PRO A 233 17.42 -11.74 -11.48
C PRO A 233 16.57 -10.66 -10.80
N LEU A 234 17.17 -9.51 -10.54
CA LEU A 234 16.56 -8.39 -9.83
C LEU A 234 17.13 -7.08 -10.37
N ALA A 235 16.27 -6.10 -10.55
CA ALA A 235 16.66 -4.70 -10.65
C ALA A 235 15.74 -3.82 -9.81
N GLN A 236 16.26 -2.74 -9.26
CA GLN A 236 15.50 -1.82 -8.43
C GLN A 236 15.96 -0.37 -8.62
N THR A 237 15.06 0.56 -8.38
CA THR A 237 15.36 1.99 -8.44
C THR A 237 15.52 2.57 -7.04
N TRP A 238 16.52 3.43 -6.90
CA TRP A 238 16.76 4.29 -5.75
C TRP A 238 16.57 5.76 -6.16
N ALA A 239 15.97 6.57 -5.29
CA ALA A 239 15.89 8.01 -5.46
C ALA A 239 16.13 8.70 -4.11
N VAL A 240 16.52 9.97 -4.15
CA VAL A 240 16.66 10.78 -2.94
C VAL A 240 15.30 10.89 -2.24
N SER A 241 15.24 10.46 -1.00
CA SER A 241 14.05 10.50 -0.17
C SER A 241 13.77 11.95 0.24
N PRO A 242 12.54 12.46 0.05
CA PRO A 242 12.17 13.77 0.55
C PRO A 242 12.24 13.81 2.08
N PHE A 243 12.53 14.99 2.61
CA PHE A 243 12.43 15.26 4.05
C PHE A 243 10.96 15.34 4.45
N THR A 244 10.50 14.33 5.19
CA THR A 244 9.08 14.14 5.52
C THR A 244 8.87 13.94 7.02
N THR A 245 9.93 14.01 7.82
CA THR A 245 9.86 13.95 9.27
C THR A 245 10.77 15.01 9.89
N PHE A 246 10.54 15.32 11.16
CA PHE A 246 11.45 16.09 11.99
C PHE A 246 12.01 15.20 13.10
N VAL A 247 13.26 15.43 13.45
CA VAL A 247 13.95 14.70 14.51
C VAL A 247 14.66 15.66 15.43
N SER A 248 14.50 15.48 16.74
CA SER A 248 15.29 16.19 17.74
C SER A 248 16.53 15.39 18.10
N HIS A 249 17.71 15.95 17.85
CA HIS A 249 19.00 15.31 18.08
C HIS A 249 20.08 16.37 18.38
N ASP A 250 20.89 16.14 19.42
CA ASP A 250 21.92 17.07 19.88
C ASP A 250 21.40 18.49 20.18
N ALA A 251 20.28 18.59 20.90
CA ALA A 251 19.63 19.88 21.22
C ALA A 251 19.13 20.69 19.99
N ALA A 252 19.06 20.06 18.81
CA ALA A 252 18.61 20.70 17.58
C ALA A 252 17.48 19.91 16.90
N ILE A 253 16.52 20.62 16.33
CA ILE A 253 15.45 20.05 15.50
C ILE A 253 15.94 20.03 14.05
N LYS A 254 16.07 18.85 13.48
CA LYS A 254 16.57 18.62 12.13
C LYS A 254 15.46 18.03 11.26
N LYS A 255 15.44 18.39 9.97
CA LYS A 255 14.64 17.67 8.98
C LYS A 255 15.27 16.30 8.74
N SER A 256 14.44 15.27 8.57
CA SER A 256 14.89 13.93 8.23
C SER A 256 13.99 13.30 7.18
N CYS A 257 14.49 12.24 6.55
CA CYS A 257 13.75 11.51 5.54
C CYS A 257 12.56 10.77 6.16
N SER A 258 11.85 9.96 5.36
CA SER A 258 10.72 9.18 5.86
C SER A 258 11.13 7.98 6.73
N SER A 259 12.43 7.74 6.89
CA SER A 259 12.93 6.72 7.81
C SER A 259 12.93 7.27 9.22
N PHE A 260 12.33 6.51 10.13
CA PHE A 260 12.42 6.75 11.57
C PHE A 260 13.63 6.00 12.15
N ASP A 261 14.80 6.09 11.51
CA ASP A 261 16.05 5.43 11.90
C ASP A 261 17.09 6.50 12.22
N THR A 262 17.74 6.39 13.38
CA THR A 262 18.78 7.32 13.85
C THR A 262 19.95 7.48 12.88
N LYS A 263 20.21 6.46 12.04
CA LYS A 263 21.25 6.53 10.99
C LYS A 263 20.92 7.51 9.87
N CYS A 264 19.67 7.94 9.75
CA CYS A 264 19.23 8.92 8.76
C CYS A 264 19.31 10.37 9.27
N ILE A 265 19.68 10.58 10.54
CA ILE A 265 19.77 11.91 11.13
C ILE A 265 20.96 12.65 10.52
N GLY A 266 20.70 13.83 9.95
CA GLY A 266 21.73 14.68 9.34
C GLY A 266 22.20 14.23 7.95
N ASN A 267 21.66 13.13 7.41
CA ASN A 267 22.06 12.58 6.11
C ASN A 267 20.98 12.80 5.06
N THR A 268 21.40 13.08 3.82
CA THR A 268 20.53 12.95 2.65
C THR A 268 20.42 11.46 2.32
N CYS A 269 19.20 10.94 2.34
CA CYS A 269 18.97 9.51 2.23
C CYS A 269 18.39 9.15 0.86
N MET A 270 18.77 8.01 0.31
CA MET A 270 18.11 7.36 -0.82
C MET A 270 17.20 6.23 -0.33
N SER A 271 16.07 6.06 -1.01
CA SER A 271 15.06 5.06 -0.67
C SER A 271 14.57 4.32 -1.92
N THR A 272 14.10 3.09 -1.75
CA THR A 272 13.38 2.31 -2.78
C THR A 272 11.86 2.29 -2.56
N VAL A 273 11.37 3.07 -1.60
CA VAL A 273 9.96 3.10 -1.22
C VAL A 273 9.15 3.71 -2.36
N TRP A 274 8.14 2.96 -2.85
CA TRP A 274 7.26 3.29 -3.99
C TRP A 274 7.92 3.34 -5.37
N LEU A 275 9.23 3.19 -5.47
CA LEU A 275 9.94 3.25 -6.75
C LEU A 275 9.82 1.95 -7.56
N PRO A 276 9.94 2.05 -8.90
CA PRO A 276 9.99 0.90 -9.79
C PRO A 276 11.05 -0.13 -9.39
N PHE A 277 10.70 -1.39 -9.57
CA PHE A 277 11.61 -2.53 -9.43
C PHE A 277 11.10 -3.70 -10.26
N TYR A 278 12.00 -4.60 -10.63
CA TYR A 278 11.69 -5.83 -11.34
C TYR A 278 12.35 -7.01 -10.63
N VAL A 279 11.55 -8.00 -10.23
CA VAL A 279 12.04 -9.31 -9.78
C VAL A 279 11.60 -10.32 -10.82
N ARG A 280 12.52 -11.11 -11.36
CA ARG A 280 12.14 -12.12 -12.32
C ARG A 280 11.27 -13.19 -11.67
N ASP A 281 10.25 -13.62 -12.41
CA ASP A 281 9.23 -14.61 -12.02
C ASP A 281 9.73 -15.93 -11.40
N ARG A 282 10.97 -16.36 -11.68
CA ARG A 282 11.55 -17.60 -11.14
C ARG A 282 12.44 -17.36 -9.90
N ASP A 283 12.77 -16.10 -9.62
CA ASP A 283 13.72 -15.69 -8.58
C ASP A 283 12.97 -15.13 -7.35
N MET A 284 11.92 -15.85 -6.93
CA MET A 284 11.04 -15.45 -5.82
C MET A 284 11.74 -15.45 -4.45
N ASN A 285 12.86 -16.18 -4.34
CA ASN A 285 13.74 -16.18 -3.17
C ASN A 285 14.37 -14.80 -2.90
N LEU A 286 14.27 -13.83 -3.81
CA LEU A 286 14.80 -12.47 -3.66
C LEU A 286 13.84 -11.49 -2.97
N TRP A 287 12.59 -11.89 -2.71
CA TRP A 287 11.61 -11.06 -2.00
C TRP A 287 12.05 -10.63 -0.60
N PRO A 288 12.66 -11.49 0.24
CA PRO A 288 13.24 -11.07 1.52
C PRO A 288 14.25 -9.94 1.37
N PHE A 289 15.11 -9.99 0.34
CA PHE A 289 16.04 -8.90 0.03
C PHE A 289 15.29 -7.62 -0.37
N ARG A 290 14.35 -7.70 -1.32
CA ARG A 290 13.55 -6.52 -1.72
C ARG A 290 12.82 -5.88 -0.54
N LYS A 291 12.29 -6.70 0.38
CA LYS A 291 11.63 -6.24 1.61
C LYS A 291 12.61 -5.52 2.55
N ALA A 292 13.86 -5.98 2.62
CA ALA A 292 14.91 -5.30 3.36
C ALA A 292 15.28 -3.95 2.71
N CYS A 293 15.46 -3.91 1.38
CA CYS A 293 15.71 -2.67 0.63
C CYS A 293 14.61 -1.62 0.86
N ARG A 294 13.35 -2.03 0.95
CA ARG A 294 12.22 -1.10 1.21
C ARG A 294 12.27 -0.47 2.60
N LYS A 295 12.84 -1.17 3.57
CA LYS A 295 12.92 -0.70 4.97
C LYS A 295 14.19 0.10 5.24
N ARG A 296 15.23 -0.08 4.42
CA ARG A 296 16.56 0.47 4.66
C ARG A 296 16.83 1.63 3.73
N HIS A 297 16.94 2.82 4.30
CA HIS A 297 17.45 3.98 3.58
C HIS A 297 18.98 3.94 3.55
N LEU A 298 19.55 4.43 2.44
CA LEU A 298 21.00 4.51 2.24
C LEU A 298 21.43 5.97 2.26
N ASP A 299 22.63 6.27 2.73
CA ASP A 299 23.19 7.62 2.64
C ASP A 299 23.60 7.91 1.19
N SER A 300 23.11 9.01 0.60
CA SER A 300 23.38 9.36 -0.80
C SER A 300 24.82 9.79 -1.05
N SER A 301 25.58 10.13 0.00
CA SER A 301 26.97 10.60 -0.11
C SER A 301 28.01 9.47 -0.12
N ARG A 302 27.60 8.22 0.13
CA ARG A 302 28.51 7.08 0.27
C ARG A 302 27.90 5.77 -0.22
N GLY A 303 28.74 4.72 -0.23
CA GLY A 303 28.34 3.38 -0.62
C GLY A 303 28.06 3.24 -2.11
N LEU A 304 27.63 2.05 -2.53
CA LEU A 304 27.48 1.70 -3.94
C LEU A 304 26.51 2.62 -4.70
N VAL A 305 25.31 2.80 -4.15
CA VAL A 305 24.25 3.62 -4.77
C VAL A 305 24.62 5.11 -4.75
N GLY A 306 25.18 5.60 -3.65
CA GLY A 306 25.63 7.00 -3.54
C GLY A 306 26.77 7.33 -4.50
N ARG A 307 27.74 6.40 -4.68
CA ARG A 307 28.80 6.56 -5.70
C ARG A 307 28.22 6.66 -7.11
N ALA A 308 27.26 5.82 -7.46
CA ALA A 308 26.61 5.90 -8.76
C ALA A 308 25.86 7.22 -8.97
N LEU A 309 25.22 7.75 -7.92
CA LEU A 309 24.59 9.08 -7.97
C LEU A 309 25.61 10.19 -8.25
N SER A 310 26.79 10.15 -7.62
CA SER A 310 27.82 11.20 -7.75
C SER A 310 28.74 11.07 -8.98
N HIS A 311 29.03 9.84 -9.40
CA HIS A 311 30.03 9.53 -10.44
C HIS A 311 29.42 8.94 -11.71
N GLY A 312 28.08 8.91 -11.80
CA GLY A 312 27.34 8.39 -12.95
C GLY A 312 27.09 6.88 -12.87
N SER A 313 28.04 6.08 -12.38
CA SER A 313 27.86 4.64 -12.24
C SER A 313 28.84 4.00 -11.24
N CYS A 314 28.54 2.79 -10.78
CA CYS A 314 29.36 2.01 -9.85
C CYS A 314 29.10 0.52 -10.04
N PHE A 315 30.13 -0.26 -10.34
CA PHE A 315 30.07 -1.72 -10.38
C PHE A 315 30.67 -2.31 -9.09
N CYS A 316 30.06 -3.39 -8.60
CA CYS A 316 30.61 -4.20 -7.53
C CYS A 316 30.54 -5.68 -7.92
N GLU A 317 31.73 -6.28 -8.04
CA GLU A 317 31.89 -7.70 -8.34
C GLU A 317 31.26 -8.60 -7.26
N ASN A 318 31.36 -8.19 -5.99
CA ASN A 318 30.80 -8.98 -4.89
C ASN A 318 30.39 -8.14 -3.68
N VAL A 319 29.08 -7.83 -3.59
CA VAL A 319 28.46 -7.11 -2.49
C VAL A 319 28.60 -7.81 -1.14
N THR A 320 28.82 -9.13 -1.12
CA THR A 320 28.99 -9.88 0.14
C THR A 320 30.35 -9.64 0.79
N LYS A 321 31.33 -9.13 0.03
CA LYS A 321 32.65 -8.74 0.54
C LYS A 321 32.68 -7.31 1.11
N LEU A 322 31.62 -6.53 0.92
CA LEU A 322 31.54 -5.15 1.40
C LEU A 322 31.29 -5.07 2.90
N GLY A 323 31.78 -4.00 3.52
CA GLY A 323 31.46 -3.67 4.91
C GLY A 323 30.02 -3.18 5.09
N LYS A 324 29.47 -3.31 6.30
CA LYS A 324 28.12 -2.80 6.63
C LYS A 324 27.96 -1.29 6.44
N GLU A 325 29.06 -0.53 6.50
CA GLU A 325 29.04 0.91 6.26
C GLU A 325 28.96 1.26 4.77
N GLU A 326 29.53 0.42 3.90
CA GLU A 326 29.54 0.62 2.45
C GLU A 326 28.27 0.07 1.79
N TYR A 327 27.76 -1.06 2.29
CA TYR A 327 26.50 -1.63 1.85
C TYR A 327 25.75 -2.29 3.02
N PRO A 328 24.87 -1.54 3.73
CA PRO A 328 24.15 -2.05 4.90
C PRO A 328 23.26 -3.28 4.64
N LEU A 329 23.00 -3.61 3.38
CA LEU A 329 22.17 -4.73 2.93
C LEU A 329 22.97 -6.02 2.69
N VAL A 330 24.29 -6.04 2.95
CA VAL A 330 25.18 -7.21 2.80
C VAL A 330 24.57 -8.51 3.35
N PRO A 331 24.06 -8.58 4.59
CA PRO A 331 23.53 -9.84 5.13
C PRO A 331 22.32 -10.34 4.34
N ASN A 332 21.46 -9.42 3.89
CA ASN A 332 20.26 -9.74 3.13
C ASN A 332 20.60 -10.18 1.69
N ALA A 333 21.58 -9.53 1.07
CA ALA A 333 22.09 -9.91 -0.25
C ALA A 333 22.70 -11.32 -0.21
N HIS A 334 23.56 -11.58 0.78
CA HIS A 334 24.18 -12.88 1.00
C HIS A 334 23.13 -13.99 1.20
N MET A 335 22.16 -13.80 2.09
CA MET A 335 21.08 -14.78 2.32
C MET A 335 20.23 -15.04 1.06
N SER A 336 20.20 -14.09 0.13
CA SER A 336 19.41 -14.20 -1.10
C SER A 336 20.25 -14.67 -2.30
N GLY A 337 21.53 -15.01 -2.08
CA GLY A 337 22.45 -15.46 -3.14
C GLY A 337 22.84 -14.37 -4.13
N LEU A 338 22.71 -13.10 -3.76
CA LEU A 338 23.11 -11.96 -4.59
C LEU A 338 24.58 -11.62 -4.35
N THR A 339 25.38 -11.64 -5.41
CA THR A 339 26.83 -11.38 -5.35
C THR A 339 27.19 -10.09 -6.07
N SER A 340 27.06 -10.00 -7.38
CA SER A 340 27.45 -8.82 -8.16
C SER A 340 26.30 -7.85 -8.37
N CYS A 341 26.58 -6.54 -8.35
CA CYS A 341 25.61 -5.51 -8.75
C CYS A 341 26.25 -4.35 -9.54
N LEU A 342 25.47 -3.78 -10.45
CA LEU A 342 25.76 -2.56 -11.20
C LEU A 342 24.74 -1.51 -10.79
N ALA A 343 25.21 -0.38 -10.26
CA ALA A 343 24.39 0.81 -10.05
C ALA A 343 24.73 1.87 -11.09
N ILE A 344 23.71 2.51 -11.67
CA ILE A 344 23.88 3.52 -12.71
C ILE A 344 22.85 4.64 -12.57
N LEU A 345 23.30 5.87 -12.70
CA LEU A 345 22.46 7.06 -12.69
C LEU A 345 21.60 7.11 -13.96
N LEU A 346 20.34 7.46 -13.77
CA LEU A 346 19.36 7.76 -14.80
C LEU A 346 18.74 9.12 -14.43
N HIS A 347 19.10 10.14 -15.17
CA HIS A 347 18.55 11.49 -15.03
C HIS A 347 17.35 11.66 -15.95
N SER A 348 16.24 12.15 -15.42
CA SER A 348 15.07 12.51 -16.23
C SER A 348 15.18 13.94 -16.73
N VAL A 349 15.08 14.11 -18.05
CA VAL A 349 15.07 15.44 -18.66
C VAL A 349 13.75 16.17 -18.37
N GLU A 350 12.64 15.44 -18.28
CA GLU A 350 11.31 16.02 -18.09
C GLU A 350 11.09 16.50 -16.65
N SER A 351 11.37 15.65 -15.67
CA SER A 351 11.11 15.95 -14.26
C SER A 351 12.32 16.56 -13.54
N GLN A 352 13.49 16.56 -14.17
CA GLN A 352 14.78 16.91 -13.55
C GLN A 352 15.09 16.01 -12.32
N ALA A 353 14.46 14.84 -12.24
CA ALA A 353 14.68 13.89 -11.16
C ALA A 353 15.83 12.94 -11.47
N ASP A 354 16.64 12.67 -10.45
CA ASP A 354 17.72 11.69 -10.50
C ASP A 354 17.29 10.36 -9.88
N TYR A 355 17.51 9.29 -10.64
CA TYR A 355 17.28 7.92 -10.23
C TYR A 355 18.59 7.13 -10.30
N VAL A 356 18.81 6.20 -9.38
CA VAL A 356 19.89 5.20 -9.52
C VAL A 356 19.24 3.84 -9.74
N LEU A 357 19.52 3.23 -10.89
CA LEU A 357 19.10 1.89 -11.23
C LEU A 357 20.16 0.90 -10.73
N GLU A 358 19.78 -0.01 -9.86
CA GLU A 358 20.65 -1.08 -9.36
C GLU A 358 20.21 -2.42 -9.97
N PHE A 359 21.10 -3.01 -10.76
CA PHE A 359 20.94 -4.31 -11.41
C PHE A 359 21.80 -5.35 -10.70
N PHE A 360 21.20 -6.46 -10.29
CA PHE A 360 21.95 -7.61 -9.77
C PHE A 360 22.26 -8.57 -10.91
N LEU A 361 23.50 -9.03 -10.97
CA LEU A 361 23.97 -9.88 -12.06
C LEU A 361 24.10 -11.36 -11.60
N PRO A 362 23.96 -12.33 -12.52
CA PRO A 362 24.29 -13.73 -12.25
C PRO A 362 25.73 -13.89 -11.75
N SER A 363 26.02 -14.99 -11.04
CA SER A 363 27.39 -15.34 -10.66
C SER A 363 28.24 -15.55 -11.93
N GLU A 364 29.53 -15.15 -11.89
CA GLU A 364 30.52 -15.29 -12.98
C GLU A 364 30.46 -14.26 -14.12
N VAL A 365 29.91 -13.07 -13.89
CA VAL A 365 29.98 -11.98 -14.88
C VAL A 365 31.29 -11.20 -14.74
N GLU A 366 32.19 -11.32 -15.74
CA GLU A 366 33.46 -10.58 -15.80
C GLU A 366 33.30 -9.18 -16.41
N ASP A 367 32.32 -8.99 -17.30
CA ASP A 367 32.10 -7.73 -18.02
C ASP A 367 30.64 -7.28 -17.94
N VAL A 368 30.39 -6.06 -17.49
CA VAL A 368 29.04 -5.46 -17.39
C VAL A 368 28.72 -4.52 -18.55
N SER A 369 29.62 -4.37 -19.53
CA SER A 369 29.45 -3.53 -20.72
C SER A 369 28.17 -3.85 -21.48
N TYR A 370 27.75 -5.12 -21.53
CA TYR A 370 26.54 -5.55 -22.20
C TYR A 370 25.27 -4.93 -21.58
N VAL A 371 25.22 -4.79 -20.24
CA VAL A 371 24.10 -4.14 -19.55
C VAL A 371 24.08 -2.66 -19.89
N VAL A 372 25.24 -2.02 -19.84
CA VAL A 372 25.42 -0.59 -20.14
C VAL A 372 25.06 -0.27 -21.59
N GLN A 373 25.48 -1.10 -22.55
CA GLN A 373 25.19 -0.90 -23.97
C GLN A 373 23.70 -1.01 -24.26
N THR A 374 23.02 -2.00 -23.67
CA THR A 374 21.56 -2.12 -23.78
C THR A 374 20.84 -0.97 -23.10
N LEU A 375 21.31 -0.49 -21.94
CA LEU A 375 20.77 0.71 -21.32
C LEU A 375 20.88 1.91 -22.26
N LYS A 376 22.07 2.18 -22.82
CA LYS A 376 22.28 3.27 -23.79
C LYS A 376 21.36 3.18 -25.01
N GLN A 377 21.09 1.97 -25.51
CA GLN A 377 20.17 1.75 -26.63
C GLN A 377 18.71 2.04 -26.23
N ILE A 378 18.28 1.59 -25.05
CA ILE A 378 16.91 1.80 -24.56
C ILE A 378 16.70 3.27 -24.16
N THR A 379 17.70 3.92 -23.57
CA THR A 379 17.68 5.32 -23.13
C THR A 379 18.22 6.27 -24.19
N GLY A 380 18.06 5.93 -25.48
CA GLY A 380 18.47 6.78 -26.60
C GLY A 380 17.74 8.13 -26.60
N LEU A 381 18.10 9.02 -27.54
CA LEU A 381 17.72 10.44 -27.59
C LEU A 381 16.21 10.74 -27.38
N ASP A 382 15.32 9.81 -27.70
CA ASP A 382 13.87 9.99 -27.60
C ASP A 382 13.24 9.46 -26.30
N SER A 383 14.01 8.85 -25.38
CA SER A 383 13.46 8.25 -24.17
C SER A 383 13.10 9.28 -23.07
N GLY A 384 13.62 10.51 -23.19
CA GLY A 384 13.50 11.55 -22.16
C GLY A 384 14.39 11.31 -20.93
N PHE A 385 15.36 10.40 -21.02
CA PHE A 385 16.30 10.08 -19.94
C PHE A 385 17.75 10.17 -20.42
N LEU A 386 18.65 10.57 -19.52
CA LEU A 386 20.08 10.59 -19.72
C LEU A 386 20.75 9.62 -18.75
N LEU A 387 21.61 8.76 -19.27
CA LEU A 387 22.37 7.82 -18.45
C LEU A 387 23.62 8.52 -17.90
N GLY A 388 23.98 8.21 -16.66
CA GLY A 388 25.21 8.70 -16.05
C GLY A 388 26.47 8.21 -16.75
N ASP A 389 27.58 8.91 -16.52
CA ASP A 389 28.86 8.55 -17.11
C ASP A 389 29.30 7.13 -16.70
N THR A 390 29.85 6.42 -17.67
CA THR A 390 30.35 5.04 -17.57
C THR A 390 31.85 4.95 -17.85
N SER A 391 32.49 6.09 -18.15
CA SER A 391 33.92 6.22 -18.45
C SER A 391 34.84 5.92 -17.25
N SER A 392 34.31 5.95 -16.03
CA SER A 392 35.02 5.62 -14.79
C SER A 392 35.19 4.12 -14.55
N MET A 393 34.61 3.28 -15.41
CA MET A 393 34.82 1.84 -15.43
C MET A 393 35.89 1.55 -16.49
N ASP A 394 37.05 1.04 -16.09
CA ASP A 394 38.12 0.64 -17.01
C ASP A 394 37.60 -0.46 -17.95
N PHE A 395 37.13 -0.09 -19.15
CA PHE A 395 36.80 -1.01 -20.22
C PHE A 395 37.79 -0.82 -21.38
N PRO A 396 38.29 -1.90 -21.99
CA PRO A 396 39.03 -1.78 -23.24
C PRO A 396 38.11 -1.26 -24.34
N ASP A 397 38.53 -0.19 -25.02
CA ASP A 397 37.87 0.36 -26.21
C ASP A 397 37.65 -0.76 -27.25
N ILE A 398 36.39 -1.12 -27.50
CA ILE A 398 36.03 -1.83 -28.72
C ILE A 398 35.60 -0.78 -29.74
N SER A 399 36.51 -0.51 -30.66
CA SER A 399 36.36 0.34 -31.82
C SER A 399 35.08 0.06 -32.61
N ASP A 400 34.46 1.14 -33.09
CA ASP A 400 33.36 1.20 -34.03
C ASP A 400 33.43 0.12 -35.13
N SER A 401 32.37 -0.68 -35.24
CA SER A 401 32.12 -1.48 -36.45
C SER A 401 30.84 -1.00 -37.11
N GLU A 402 31.03 -0.43 -38.30
CA GLU A 402 30.03 0.13 -39.20
C GLU A 402 28.86 -0.82 -39.50
N SER A 403 27.69 -0.22 -39.64
CA SER A 403 26.46 -0.83 -40.14
C SER A 403 26.58 -1.24 -41.61
N THR A 404 26.47 -2.53 -41.90
CA THR A 404 26.16 -3.01 -43.27
C THR A 404 24.67 -3.30 -43.40
N VAL A 405 24.00 -2.47 -44.20
CA VAL A 405 22.64 -2.71 -44.70
C VAL A 405 22.69 -3.89 -45.66
N VAL A 406 21.87 -4.92 -45.41
CA VAL A 406 21.62 -5.99 -46.39
C VAL A 406 20.14 -5.93 -46.76
N ASP A 407 19.90 -5.52 -48.00
CA ASP A 407 18.61 -5.57 -48.68
C ASP A 407 18.26 -7.03 -49.00
N GLY A 408 17.04 -7.43 -48.60
CA GLY A 408 16.57 -8.81 -48.66
C GLY A 408 15.09 -8.84 -48.99
N SER A 409 14.79 -8.62 -50.27
CA SER A 409 13.45 -8.70 -50.83
C SER A 409 13.00 -10.16 -51.00
N HIS A 410 12.04 -10.60 -50.18
CA HIS A 410 11.25 -11.79 -50.44
C HIS A 410 9.76 -11.46 -50.51
N LYS A 411 9.25 -11.42 -51.74
CA LYS A 411 7.82 -11.52 -52.05
C LYS A 411 7.37 -12.97 -51.83
N GLY A 412 6.59 -13.19 -50.77
CA GLY A 412 5.78 -14.39 -50.58
C GLY A 412 4.30 -14.00 -50.58
N SER A 413 3.57 -14.46 -51.58
CA SER A 413 2.12 -14.37 -51.66
C SER A 413 1.48 -15.41 -50.74
N ALA A 414 0.66 -14.98 -49.79
CA ALA A 414 -0.36 -15.81 -49.16
C ALA A 414 -1.51 -14.90 -48.70
N ASN A 415 -2.66 -15.02 -49.38
CA ASN A 415 -3.93 -14.53 -48.86
C ASN A 415 -4.34 -15.45 -47.68
N GLU A 416 -3.81 -15.17 -46.49
CA GLU A 416 -4.39 -15.65 -45.24
C GLU A 416 -5.07 -14.48 -44.55
N THR A 417 -6.37 -14.63 -44.26
CA THR A 417 -7.15 -13.67 -43.49
C THR A 417 -6.51 -13.49 -42.12
N ILE A 418 -5.76 -12.40 -41.92
CA ILE A 418 -5.06 -12.08 -40.67
C ILE A 418 -6.10 -11.98 -39.54
N LYS A 419 -6.18 -13.01 -38.69
CA LYS A 419 -7.03 -12.98 -37.49
C LYS A 419 -6.30 -12.25 -36.37
N LYS A 420 -6.91 -11.18 -35.84
CA LYS A 420 -6.42 -10.50 -34.63
C LYS A 420 -6.38 -11.51 -33.48
N SER A 421 -5.26 -11.59 -32.78
CA SER A 421 -5.09 -12.41 -31.57
C SER A 421 -4.75 -11.49 -30.40
N CYS A 422 -5.11 -11.89 -29.18
CA CYS A 422 -4.68 -11.16 -27.99
C CYS A 422 -3.17 -11.39 -27.73
N SER A 423 -2.57 -10.68 -26.78
CA SER A 423 -1.14 -10.83 -26.40
C SER A 423 -0.75 -12.19 -25.80
N SER A 424 -1.66 -13.17 -25.81
CA SER A 424 -1.37 -14.55 -25.42
C SER A 424 -0.70 -15.31 -26.56
N PHE A 425 0.35 -16.08 -26.23
CA PHE A 425 0.96 -17.04 -27.16
C PHE A 425 0.16 -18.35 -27.28
N ASP A 426 -1.05 -18.43 -26.69
CA ASP A 426 -1.93 -19.58 -26.79
C ASP A 426 -2.70 -19.55 -28.12
N THR A 427 -2.53 -20.59 -28.94
CA THR A 427 -3.23 -20.74 -30.23
C THR A 427 -4.75 -20.77 -30.08
N LYS A 428 -5.29 -21.10 -28.90
CA LYS A 428 -6.73 -21.05 -28.59
C LYS A 428 -7.29 -19.61 -28.53
N CYS A 429 -6.41 -18.60 -28.41
CA CYS A 429 -6.80 -17.19 -28.35
C CYS A 429 -6.90 -16.52 -29.73
N ILE A 430 -6.55 -17.22 -30.82
CA ILE A 430 -6.57 -16.66 -32.17
C ILE A 430 -8.00 -16.45 -32.64
N GLY A 431 -8.39 -15.19 -32.87
CA GLY A 431 -9.74 -14.81 -33.33
C GLY A 431 -10.82 -14.77 -32.24
N ASN A 432 -10.47 -14.92 -30.96
CA ASN A 432 -11.39 -14.88 -29.83
C ASN A 432 -11.14 -13.66 -28.93
N THR A 433 -12.21 -13.07 -28.38
CA THR A 433 -12.10 -12.07 -27.31
C THR A 433 -11.68 -12.77 -26.03
N CYS A 434 -10.56 -12.31 -25.46
CA CYS A 434 -9.95 -12.94 -24.29
C CYS A 434 -9.90 -11.96 -23.12
N MET A 435 -10.20 -12.44 -21.93
CA MET A 435 -9.97 -11.75 -20.67
C MET A 435 -8.59 -12.08 -20.13
N SER A 436 -7.88 -11.06 -19.63
CA SER A 436 -6.51 -11.17 -19.15
C SER A 436 -6.36 -10.45 -17.83
N THR A 437 -5.57 -11.05 -16.93
CA THR A 437 -5.15 -10.38 -15.68
C THR A 437 -3.83 -9.61 -15.86
N VAL A 438 -3.27 -9.60 -17.07
CA VAL A 438 -2.02 -8.90 -17.37
C VAL A 438 -2.28 -7.40 -17.29
N TRP A 439 -1.54 -6.71 -16.41
CA TRP A 439 -1.67 -5.28 -16.08
C TRP A 439 -2.89 -4.88 -15.23
N LEU A 440 -3.75 -5.82 -14.82
CA LEU A 440 -4.88 -5.52 -13.94
C LEU A 440 -4.48 -5.52 -12.45
N PRO A 441 -5.13 -4.66 -11.63
CA PRO A 441 -4.97 -4.69 -10.18
C PRO A 441 -5.32 -6.06 -9.59
N PHE A 442 -4.62 -6.44 -8.52
CA PHE A 442 -4.87 -7.67 -7.78
C PHE A 442 -4.53 -7.44 -6.31
N TYR A 443 -5.09 -8.25 -5.43
CA TYR A 443 -4.78 -8.20 -4.00
C TYR A 443 -4.62 -9.62 -3.44
N VAL A 444 -3.54 -9.84 -2.70
CA VAL A 444 -3.29 -11.05 -1.90
C VAL A 444 -2.78 -10.57 -0.55
N ARG A 445 -3.36 -11.08 0.54
CA ARG A 445 -2.95 -10.66 1.90
C ARG A 445 -1.49 -11.04 2.14
N ASP A 446 -0.77 -10.22 2.90
CA ASP A 446 0.67 -10.42 3.21
C ASP A 446 1.01 -11.80 3.80
N ARG A 447 0.06 -12.45 4.47
CA ARG A 447 0.21 -13.78 5.08
C ARG A 447 -0.07 -14.96 4.13
N ASP A 448 -0.64 -14.70 2.95
CA ASP A 448 -1.11 -15.72 1.99
C ASP A 448 -0.19 -15.79 0.76
N MET A 449 1.13 -15.69 0.97
CA MET A 449 2.13 -15.71 -0.11
C MET A 449 2.17 -17.02 -0.90
N ASN A 450 1.62 -18.10 -0.35
CA ASN A 450 1.42 -19.38 -1.03
C ASN A 450 0.47 -19.29 -2.25
N LEU A 451 -0.29 -18.21 -2.41
CA LEU A 451 -1.20 -18.00 -3.55
C LEU A 451 -0.52 -17.36 -4.78
N TRP A 452 0.77 -16.99 -4.69
CA TRP A 452 1.51 -16.41 -5.82
C TRP A 452 1.65 -17.32 -7.06
N PRO A 453 1.87 -18.64 -6.91
CA PRO A 453 1.87 -19.57 -8.04
C PRO A 453 0.55 -19.56 -8.82
N PHE A 454 -0.58 -19.47 -8.10
CA PHE A 454 -1.90 -19.33 -8.73
C PHE A 454 -2.00 -18.04 -9.54
N ARG A 455 -1.63 -16.90 -8.94
CA ARG A 455 -1.59 -15.61 -9.65
C ARG A 455 -0.71 -15.66 -10.91
N LYS A 456 0.45 -16.30 -10.83
CA LYS A 456 1.35 -16.48 -11.98
C LYS A 456 0.68 -17.27 -13.09
N ALA A 457 -0.12 -18.28 -12.74
CA ALA A 457 -0.93 -19.01 -13.72
C ALA A 457 -2.01 -18.13 -14.35
N CYS A 458 -2.69 -17.28 -13.57
CA CYS A 458 -3.70 -16.33 -14.08
C CYS A 458 -3.12 -15.33 -15.08
N ARG A 459 -1.87 -14.88 -14.89
CA ARG A 459 -1.20 -13.96 -15.85
C ARG A 459 -0.77 -14.64 -17.14
N LYS A 460 -0.47 -15.94 -17.09
CA LYS A 460 0.01 -16.71 -18.24
C LYS A 460 -1.11 -17.30 -19.08
N ARG A 461 -2.31 -17.45 -18.50
CA ARG A 461 -3.46 -18.07 -19.16
C ARG A 461 -4.57 -17.04 -19.30
N HIS A 462 -4.76 -16.57 -20.53
CA HIS A 462 -5.93 -15.77 -20.86
C HIS A 462 -7.17 -16.67 -20.86
N LEU A 463 -8.30 -16.11 -20.44
CA LEU A 463 -9.58 -16.79 -20.41
C LEU A 463 -10.41 -16.34 -21.62
N ASP A 464 -11.08 -17.27 -22.28
CA ASP A 464 -12.07 -16.94 -23.29
C ASP A 464 -13.23 -16.19 -22.61
N SER A 465 -13.64 -15.04 -23.16
CA SER A 465 -14.66 -14.19 -22.53
C SER A 465 -16.05 -14.84 -22.47
N SER A 466 -16.29 -15.90 -23.23
CA SER A 466 -17.54 -16.68 -23.24
C SER A 466 -17.52 -17.91 -22.31
N ARG A 467 -16.41 -18.17 -21.61
CA ARG A 467 -16.21 -19.40 -20.83
C ARG A 467 -15.77 -19.15 -19.39
N GLY A 468 -16.00 -20.15 -18.55
CA GLY A 468 -15.61 -20.16 -17.15
C GLY A 468 -16.36 -19.18 -16.26
N LEU A 469 -15.91 -19.07 -15.02
CA LEU A 469 -16.56 -18.25 -13.99
C LEU A 469 -16.57 -16.77 -14.39
N VAL A 470 -15.47 -16.29 -14.95
CA VAL A 470 -15.33 -14.91 -15.41
C VAL A 470 -16.26 -14.61 -16.58
N GLY A 471 -16.34 -15.49 -17.59
CA GLY A 471 -17.25 -15.31 -18.72
C GLY A 471 -18.72 -15.42 -18.34
N ARG A 472 -19.07 -16.26 -17.35
CA ARG A 472 -20.42 -16.31 -16.78
C ARG A 472 -20.78 -15.02 -16.07
N ALA A 473 -19.88 -14.47 -15.25
CA ALA A 473 -20.10 -13.19 -14.59
C ALA A 473 -20.25 -12.04 -15.61
N LEU A 474 -19.47 -12.06 -16.70
CA LEU A 474 -19.61 -11.09 -17.79
C LEU A 474 -20.98 -11.18 -18.48
N SER A 475 -21.55 -12.38 -18.62
CA SER A 475 -22.82 -12.61 -19.30
C SER A 475 -24.05 -12.41 -18.41
N HIS A 476 -23.94 -12.72 -17.12
CA HIS A 476 -25.05 -12.78 -16.17
C HIS A 476 -24.93 -11.80 -15.00
N GLY A 477 -23.93 -10.92 -15.02
CA GLY A 477 -23.64 -9.96 -13.96
C GLY A 477 -22.80 -10.52 -12.81
N SER A 478 -22.97 -11.81 -12.46
CA SER A 478 -22.19 -12.46 -11.42
C SER A 478 -22.23 -14.00 -11.50
N CYS A 479 -21.30 -14.67 -10.83
CA CYS A 479 -21.21 -16.14 -10.76
C CYS A 479 -20.51 -16.58 -9.47
N PHE A 480 -21.15 -17.46 -8.70
CA PHE A 480 -20.52 -18.09 -7.53
C PHE A 480 -20.26 -19.57 -7.79
N CYS A 481 -19.06 -20.03 -7.40
CA CYS A 481 -18.66 -21.42 -7.45
C CYS A 481 -18.15 -21.85 -6.07
N GLU A 482 -18.92 -22.71 -5.41
CA GLU A 482 -18.59 -23.25 -4.10
C GLU A 482 -17.27 -24.05 -4.11
N ASN A 483 -16.99 -24.75 -5.22
CA ASN A 483 -15.75 -25.51 -5.36
C ASN A 483 -15.21 -25.52 -6.80
N VAL A 484 -14.29 -24.60 -7.10
CA VAL A 484 -13.59 -24.47 -8.38
C VAL A 484 -12.78 -25.70 -8.73
N THR A 485 -12.34 -26.51 -7.77
CA THR A 485 -11.55 -27.72 -8.05
C THR A 485 -12.37 -28.84 -8.68
N LYS A 486 -13.72 -28.76 -8.60
CA LYS A 486 -14.65 -29.68 -9.25
C LYS A 486 -14.92 -29.32 -10.72
N LEU A 487 -14.48 -28.15 -11.19
CA LEU A 487 -14.69 -27.71 -12.57
C LEU A 487 -13.75 -28.45 -13.54
N GLY A 488 -14.21 -28.63 -14.78
CA GLY A 488 -13.38 -29.18 -15.85
C GLY A 488 -12.29 -28.20 -16.28
N LYS A 489 -11.14 -28.68 -16.77
CA LYS A 489 -10.06 -27.82 -17.32
C LYS A 489 -10.51 -26.97 -18.51
N GLU A 490 -11.52 -27.42 -19.26
CA GLU A 490 -12.12 -26.66 -20.37
C GLU A 490 -13.09 -25.58 -19.89
N GLU A 491 -13.63 -25.73 -18.68
CA GLU A 491 -14.55 -24.77 -18.05
C GLU A 491 -13.77 -23.74 -17.23
N TYR A 492 -12.77 -24.17 -16.47
CA TYR A 492 -11.85 -23.29 -15.76
C TYR A 492 -10.41 -23.77 -15.94
N PRO A 493 -9.65 -23.21 -16.92
CA PRO A 493 -8.28 -23.62 -17.21
C PRO A 493 -7.29 -23.48 -16.05
N LEU A 494 -7.67 -22.77 -14.99
CA LEU A 494 -6.86 -22.53 -13.80
C LEU A 494 -7.08 -23.58 -12.68
N VAL A 495 -8.00 -24.53 -12.85
CA VAL A 495 -8.33 -25.61 -11.87
C VAL A 495 -7.10 -26.27 -11.23
N PRO A 496 -6.08 -26.73 -11.99
CA PRO A 496 -4.93 -27.40 -11.38
C PRO A 496 -4.12 -26.48 -10.45
N ASN A 497 -4.04 -25.20 -10.81
CA ASN A 497 -3.31 -24.20 -10.03
C ASN A 497 -4.11 -23.76 -8.80
N ALA A 498 -5.44 -23.66 -8.93
CA ALA A 498 -6.35 -23.36 -7.82
C ALA A 498 -6.26 -24.47 -6.77
N HIS A 499 -6.36 -25.74 -7.21
CA HIS A 499 -6.23 -26.91 -6.35
C HIS A 499 -4.88 -26.96 -5.62
N MET A 500 -3.77 -26.75 -6.34
CA MET A 500 -2.42 -26.72 -5.75
C MET A 500 -2.24 -25.60 -4.71
N SER A 501 -3.01 -24.52 -4.85
CA SER A 501 -2.94 -23.35 -3.95
C SER A 501 -3.99 -23.39 -2.84
N GLY A 502 -4.75 -24.48 -2.71
CA GLY A 502 -5.81 -24.64 -1.70
C GLY A 502 -7.00 -23.70 -1.91
N LEU A 503 -7.20 -23.19 -3.13
CA LEU A 503 -8.32 -22.32 -3.47
C LEU A 503 -9.52 -23.17 -3.87
N THR A 504 -10.59 -23.10 -3.08
CA THR A 504 -11.80 -23.89 -3.29
C THR A 504 -12.95 -23.04 -3.81
N SER A 505 -13.30 -21.94 -3.17
CA SER A 505 -14.52 -21.20 -3.49
C SER A 505 -14.19 -19.90 -4.22
N CYS A 506 -14.97 -19.54 -5.26
CA CYS A 506 -14.73 -18.36 -6.08
C CYS A 506 -16.04 -17.64 -6.42
N LEU A 507 -16.06 -16.33 -6.19
CA LEU A 507 -17.12 -15.41 -6.59
C LEU A 507 -16.58 -14.48 -7.67
N ALA A 508 -17.18 -14.50 -8.85
CA ALA A 508 -16.89 -13.58 -9.95
C ALA A 508 -18.04 -12.58 -10.10
N ILE A 509 -17.75 -11.27 -10.17
CA ILE A 509 -18.76 -10.21 -10.29
C ILE A 509 -18.33 -9.19 -11.35
N LEU A 510 -19.26 -8.83 -12.24
CA LEU A 510 -19.08 -7.78 -13.23
C LEU A 510 -19.06 -6.39 -12.57
N LEU A 511 -18.14 -5.56 -13.00
CA LEU A 511 -18.00 -4.17 -12.62
C LEU A 511 -17.87 -3.33 -13.88
N HIS A 512 -18.87 -2.51 -14.15
CA HIS A 512 -18.93 -1.63 -15.32
C HIS A 512 -18.46 -0.22 -14.93
N SER A 513 -17.52 0.35 -15.68
CA SER A 513 -17.08 1.74 -15.51
C SER A 513 -17.95 2.69 -16.32
N VAL A 514 -18.63 3.62 -15.64
CA VAL A 514 -19.47 4.63 -16.29
C VAL A 514 -18.62 5.62 -17.09
N GLU A 515 -17.41 5.93 -16.62
CA GLU A 515 -16.50 6.89 -17.28
C GLU A 515 -15.85 6.32 -18.53
N SER A 516 -15.29 5.11 -18.45
CA SER A 516 -14.55 4.50 -19.56
C SER A 516 -15.39 3.59 -20.44
N GLN A 517 -16.63 3.29 -20.04
CA GLN A 517 -17.50 2.28 -20.68
C GLN A 517 -16.86 0.88 -20.75
N ALA A 518 -15.86 0.62 -19.90
CA ALA A 518 -15.15 -0.65 -19.85
C ALA A 518 -15.77 -1.59 -18.80
N ASP A 519 -15.85 -2.87 -19.16
CA ASP A 519 -16.30 -3.96 -18.29
C ASP A 519 -15.11 -4.67 -17.66
N TYR A 520 -15.16 -4.82 -16.34
CA TYR A 520 -14.20 -5.58 -15.54
C TYR A 520 -14.91 -6.72 -14.85
N VAL A 521 -14.21 -7.82 -14.59
CA VAL A 521 -14.73 -8.90 -13.74
C VAL A 521 -13.81 -9.07 -12.54
N LEU A 522 -14.36 -8.92 -11.35
CA LEU A 522 -13.67 -9.12 -10.09
C LEU A 522 -13.82 -10.58 -9.65
N GLU A 523 -12.70 -11.29 -9.51
CA GLU A 523 -12.66 -12.64 -8.92
C GLU A 523 -12.25 -12.58 -7.43
N PHE A 524 -13.09 -13.10 -6.55
CA PHE A 524 -12.85 -13.25 -5.11
C PHE A 524 -12.73 -14.73 -4.75
N PHE A 525 -11.57 -15.13 -4.22
CA PHE A 525 -11.41 -16.47 -3.66
C PHE A 525 -11.72 -16.46 -2.17
N LEU A 526 -12.67 -17.31 -1.76
CA LEU A 526 -13.24 -17.33 -0.42
C LEU A 526 -12.77 -18.57 0.36
N PRO A 527 -12.72 -18.51 1.71
CA PRO A 527 -12.41 -19.66 2.55
C PRO A 527 -13.33 -20.86 2.28
N SER A 528 -12.84 -22.07 2.56
CA SER A 528 -13.46 -23.36 2.20
C SER A 528 -14.76 -23.74 2.93
N GLU A 529 -15.46 -22.78 3.52
CA GLU A 529 -16.68 -22.98 4.32
C GLU A 529 -17.73 -21.89 4.05
N VAL A 530 -17.49 -21.01 3.07
CA VAL A 530 -18.41 -19.91 2.76
C VAL A 530 -19.47 -20.41 1.79
N GLU A 531 -20.66 -20.71 2.31
CA GLU A 531 -21.85 -21.01 1.51
C GLU A 531 -22.62 -19.74 1.12
N ASP A 532 -22.53 -18.70 1.95
CA ASP A 532 -23.19 -17.41 1.73
C ASP A 532 -22.19 -16.29 1.42
N VAL A 533 -22.34 -15.70 0.24
CA VAL A 533 -21.51 -14.60 -0.28
C VAL A 533 -22.22 -13.24 -0.24
N SER A 534 -23.43 -13.18 0.34
CA SER A 534 -24.25 -11.97 0.46
C SER A 534 -23.49 -10.81 1.09
N TYR A 535 -22.66 -11.09 2.11
CA TYR A 535 -21.85 -10.09 2.80
C TYR A 535 -20.82 -9.41 1.87
N VAL A 536 -20.23 -10.16 0.92
CA VAL A 536 -19.28 -9.62 -0.06
C VAL A 536 -20.00 -8.70 -1.01
N VAL A 537 -21.15 -9.14 -1.53
CA VAL A 537 -22.00 -8.36 -2.44
C VAL A 537 -22.49 -7.08 -1.78
N GLN A 538 -22.96 -7.14 -0.53
CA GLN A 538 -23.44 -5.99 0.21
C GLN A 538 -22.32 -4.97 0.47
N THR A 539 -21.13 -5.44 0.83
CA THR A 539 -19.94 -4.59 0.98
C THR A 539 -19.58 -3.89 -0.33
N LEU A 540 -19.60 -4.63 -1.46
CA LEU A 540 -19.33 -4.04 -2.77
C LEU A 540 -20.36 -2.98 -3.15
N LYS A 541 -21.66 -3.25 -2.93
CA LYS A 541 -22.73 -2.28 -3.18
C LYS A 541 -22.55 -0.98 -2.39
N GLN A 542 -22.11 -1.08 -1.13
CA GLN A 542 -21.78 0.10 -0.31
C GLN A 542 -20.59 0.88 -0.87
N ILE A 543 -19.54 0.21 -1.32
CA ILE A 543 -18.34 0.87 -1.89
C ILE A 543 -18.68 1.54 -3.22
N THR A 544 -19.42 0.87 -4.10
CA THR A 544 -19.71 1.39 -5.44
C THR A 544 -20.81 2.46 -5.46
N GLY A 545 -21.74 2.42 -4.50
CA GLY A 545 -22.83 3.39 -4.35
C GLY A 545 -22.42 4.79 -3.87
N LEU A 546 -21.14 5.01 -3.54
CA LEU A 546 -20.58 6.28 -3.05
C LEU A 546 -19.96 7.14 -4.17
N ASP A 547 -20.69 7.37 -5.28
CA ASP A 547 -20.18 8.13 -6.46
C ASP A 547 -18.86 7.59 -7.03
N SER A 548 -18.68 6.28 -7.01
CA SER A 548 -17.44 5.63 -7.45
C SER A 548 -17.19 5.69 -8.97
N GLY A 549 -18.21 6.04 -9.76
CA GLY A 549 -18.16 5.92 -11.22
C GLY A 549 -18.27 4.47 -11.74
N PHE A 550 -18.63 3.51 -10.88
CA PHE A 550 -18.79 2.10 -11.25
C PHE A 550 -20.18 1.54 -10.90
N LEU A 551 -20.67 0.63 -11.74
CA LEU A 551 -21.91 -0.12 -11.56
C LEU A 551 -21.60 -1.61 -11.41
N LEU A 552 -22.18 -2.25 -10.39
CA LEU A 552 -22.10 -3.69 -10.22
C LEU A 552 -23.10 -4.39 -11.14
N GLY A 553 -22.68 -5.52 -11.71
CA GLY A 553 -23.56 -6.40 -12.47
C GLY A 553 -24.66 -7.02 -11.61
N ASP A 554 -25.66 -7.60 -12.28
CA ASP A 554 -26.79 -8.24 -11.63
C ASP A 554 -26.36 -9.37 -10.68
N THR A 555 -26.88 -9.32 -9.46
CA THR A 555 -26.64 -10.32 -8.39
C THR A 555 -27.93 -11.04 -7.99
N SER A 556 -29.04 -10.82 -8.71
CA SER A 556 -30.37 -11.39 -8.43
C SER A 556 -30.47 -12.89 -8.75
N SER A 557 -29.56 -13.42 -9.56
CA SER A 557 -29.47 -14.84 -9.91
C SER A 557 -28.88 -15.72 -8.80
N MET A 558 -28.46 -15.12 -7.69
CA MET A 558 -28.06 -15.80 -6.47
C MET A 558 -29.28 -15.79 -5.52
N ASP A 559 -30.07 -16.87 -5.49
CA ASP A 559 -31.22 -16.98 -4.59
C ASP A 559 -30.76 -16.81 -3.13
N PHE A 560 -31.03 -15.65 -2.53
CA PHE A 560 -30.82 -15.41 -1.10
C PHE A 560 -32.19 -15.31 -0.42
N PRO A 561 -32.42 -15.99 0.72
CA PRO A 561 -33.61 -15.75 1.52
C PRO A 561 -33.59 -14.31 2.03
N ASP A 562 -34.64 -13.54 1.74
CA ASP A 562 -34.85 -12.20 2.27
C ASP A 562 -34.81 -12.26 3.81
N ILE A 563 -33.77 -11.68 4.40
CA ILE A 563 -33.79 -11.28 5.81
C ILE A 563 -34.24 -9.81 5.82
N SER A 564 -35.55 -9.60 5.71
CA SER A 564 -36.19 -8.35 6.10
C SER A 564 -37.32 -8.63 7.10
N ASP A 565 -37.16 -8.00 8.25
CA ASP A 565 -38.18 -7.62 9.23
C ASP A 565 -38.87 -8.72 10.02
N SER A 566 -38.23 -9.07 11.15
CA SER A 566 -38.97 -9.49 12.35
C SER A 566 -39.72 -8.29 12.95
N GLU A 567 -40.89 -7.98 12.41
CA GLU A 567 -41.95 -7.34 13.18
C GLU A 567 -43.19 -8.23 13.20
N SER A 568 -43.58 -8.58 14.42
CA SER A 568 -44.78 -9.31 14.77
C SER A 568 -46.04 -8.61 14.28
N THR A 569 -46.96 -9.34 13.63
CA THR A 569 -48.40 -9.28 13.95
C THR A 569 -49.14 -10.51 13.42
N VAL A 570 -50.03 -11.02 14.28
CA VAL A 570 -50.94 -12.14 14.09
C VAL A 570 -52.14 -11.70 13.24
N VAL A 571 -52.55 -12.46 12.19
CA VAL A 571 -53.96 -12.83 11.91
C VAL A 571 -54.03 -14.11 11.06
N ASP A 572 -54.99 -14.95 11.43
CA ASP A 572 -55.44 -16.23 10.89
C ASP A 572 -56.16 -16.15 9.52
N GLY A 573 -56.20 -17.26 8.75
CA GLY A 573 -57.25 -17.51 7.75
C GLY A 573 -56.89 -17.88 6.30
N SER A 574 -57.05 -19.18 6.00
CA SER A 574 -57.79 -19.73 4.84
C SER A 574 -57.25 -19.72 3.37
N HIS A 575 -56.89 -20.94 2.92
CA HIS A 575 -57.27 -21.63 1.65
C HIS A 575 -57.08 -21.05 0.21
N LYS A 576 -56.39 -21.89 -0.60
CA LYS A 576 -56.70 -22.45 -1.95
C LYS A 576 -56.30 -21.72 -3.27
N GLY A 577 -55.53 -22.47 -4.08
CA GLY A 577 -55.58 -22.60 -5.56
C GLY A 577 -54.95 -21.46 -6.37
N SER A 578 -54.37 -21.61 -7.56
CA SER A 578 -54.16 -22.71 -8.52
C SER A 578 -53.18 -22.19 -9.60
N ALA A 579 -52.48 -23.13 -10.23
CA ALA A 579 -51.67 -23.10 -11.46
C ALA A 579 -52.03 -22.06 -12.56
N ASN A 580 -51.05 -21.55 -13.33
CA ASN A 580 -50.62 -22.17 -14.59
C ASN A 580 -49.46 -21.45 -15.32
N GLU A 581 -48.82 -22.25 -16.19
CA GLU A 581 -47.69 -22.04 -17.11
C GLU A 581 -47.71 -20.79 -18.02
N SER A 582 -46.54 -20.39 -18.54
CA SER A 582 -46.25 -20.47 -19.99
C SER A 582 -44.81 -20.08 -20.37
N LYS A 583 -44.24 -20.87 -21.28
CA LYS A 583 -42.97 -20.66 -22.00
C LYS A 583 -43.09 -19.51 -23.00
N GLY A 584 -41.99 -18.79 -23.25
CA GLY A 584 -41.85 -17.87 -24.38
C GLY A 584 -40.39 -17.66 -24.79
N LYS A 585 -40.09 -17.93 -26.06
CA LYS A 585 -38.78 -17.99 -26.72
C LYS A 585 -38.71 -16.84 -27.73
N ILE A 586 -37.68 -15.97 -27.73
CA ILE A 586 -37.42 -15.00 -28.82
C ILE A 586 -35.89 -14.80 -28.91
N ARG A 587 -35.16 -15.33 -29.90
CA ARG A 587 -34.90 -14.90 -31.31
C ARG A 587 -33.95 -13.70 -31.44
N ALA A 588 -32.79 -13.98 -32.04
CA ALA A 588 -31.72 -13.04 -32.38
C ALA A 588 -32.04 -12.20 -33.63
N VAL A 589 -31.51 -10.97 -33.67
CA VAL A 589 -31.40 -10.12 -34.87
C VAL A 589 -30.02 -9.45 -34.86
N THR A 590 -29.35 -9.51 -36.00
CA THR A 590 -28.08 -8.85 -36.36
C THR A 590 -28.31 -7.74 -37.40
N PHE A 591 -27.22 -7.04 -37.76
CA PHE A 591 -27.00 -6.00 -38.83
C PHE A 591 -26.98 -4.56 -38.30
N THR A 592 -26.12 -3.62 -38.70
CA THR A 592 -24.81 -3.52 -39.40
C THR A 592 -24.38 -2.04 -39.28
N ASP A 593 -23.09 -1.75 -39.42
CA ASP A 593 -22.52 -0.40 -39.46
C ASP A 593 -22.98 0.43 -40.69
N ASP A 594 -23.11 1.76 -40.51
CA ASP A 594 -22.64 2.80 -41.44
C ASP A 594 -22.72 4.21 -40.81
N GLU A 595 -21.86 5.10 -41.31
CA GLU A 595 -21.40 6.40 -40.79
C GLU A 595 -22.43 7.55 -40.68
N GLU A 596 -22.07 8.53 -39.83
CA GLU A 596 -21.84 9.95 -40.18
C GLU A 596 -22.55 11.00 -39.28
N ALA A 597 -21.71 11.87 -38.70
CA ALA A 597 -21.91 13.26 -38.24
C ALA A 597 -23.19 13.66 -37.48
N SER A 598 -23.02 14.07 -36.21
CA SER A 598 -23.51 15.37 -35.67
C SER A 598 -23.30 15.47 -34.15
N SER A 599 -22.46 16.43 -33.73
CA SER A 599 -22.41 16.99 -32.37
C SER A 599 -23.71 17.76 -32.09
N PRO A 600 -24.30 17.79 -30.86
CA PRO A 600 -23.98 18.89 -29.95
C PRO A 600 -24.19 18.67 -28.44
N LEU A 601 -23.28 19.25 -27.67
CA LEU A 601 -23.57 20.04 -26.46
C LEU A 601 -24.87 20.86 -26.63
N LYS A 602 -25.97 20.43 -26.00
CA LYS A 602 -27.10 21.26 -25.51
C LYS A 602 -28.21 20.37 -24.94
N LYS A 603 -28.25 20.25 -23.61
CA LYS A 603 -29.48 20.33 -22.77
C LYS A 603 -29.14 20.10 -21.29
N LEU A 604 -28.30 20.98 -20.76
CA LEU A 604 -28.34 21.36 -19.35
C LEU A 604 -29.43 22.44 -19.24
N LYS A 605 -30.63 22.05 -18.84
CA LYS A 605 -31.68 22.90 -18.25
C LYS A 605 -32.90 22.04 -17.94
N ASN A 606 -33.11 21.82 -16.65
CA ASN A 606 -34.36 21.58 -15.92
C ASN A 606 -34.18 20.42 -14.95
N ILE A 607 -33.91 20.74 -13.69
CA ILE A 607 -34.80 20.50 -12.56
C ILE A 607 -34.37 21.51 -11.48
N LEU A 608 -35.28 22.46 -11.26
CA LEU A 608 -35.41 23.25 -10.04
C LEU A 608 -36.06 22.38 -8.97
#